data_AF-A0A353CE28-F1
#
_entry.id   AF-A0A353CE28-F1
#
_cell.length_a   1.000
_cell.length_b   1.000
_cell.length_c   1.000
_cell.angle_alpha   90.00
_cell.angle_beta   90.00
_cell.angle_gamma   90.00
#
_symmetry.space_group_name_H-M   'P 1'
#
loop_
_entity.id
_entity.type
_entity.pdbx_description
1 polymer ?
#
loop_
_entity_poly.entity_id
_entity_poly.type
_entity_poly.pdbx_seq_one_letter_code
_entity_poly.pdbx_strand_id
1 'polypeptide(L)'
;MKPATAVSESRATVTGSDGLEFSDVLAVEEPLEIRLGFADGTHRAISITMRTPGEDAELAAGFLFTEGIIKTPEQIKQIRHCGKGGNLSGSEGALLREIPFVARGTLPTGR
;
A
#
# COMPACT_ATOMS: atom_id res chain seq x y z
N MET A 1 5.25 4.98 22.55
CA MET A 1 4.07 5.50 21.83
C MET A 1 4.58 6.09 20.53
N LYS A 2 4.29 5.48 19.36
CA LYS A 2 4.60 6.12 18.07
C LYS A 2 3.70 7.37 17.95
N PRO A 3 4.18 8.50 17.42
CA PRO A 3 3.32 9.65 17.14
C PRO A 3 2.22 9.24 16.15
N ALA A 4 1.04 9.84 16.27
CA ALA A 4 -0.05 9.59 15.33
C ALA A 4 0.37 10.04 13.93
N THR A 5 0.29 9.13 12.97
CA THR A 5 0.57 9.41 11.56
C THR A 5 -0.52 10.34 11.01
N ALA A 6 -0.09 11.40 10.31
CA ALA A 6 -1.02 12.36 9.72
C ALA A 6 -1.91 11.67 8.68
N VAL A 7 -3.22 11.85 8.81
CA VAL A 7 -4.20 11.35 7.83
C VAL A 7 -4.13 12.24 6.59
N SER A 8 -4.17 11.65 5.41
CA SER A 8 -4.18 12.43 4.17
C SER A 8 -5.60 12.94 3.90
N GLU A 9 -5.76 14.26 3.90
CA GLU A 9 -7.04 14.95 3.80
C GLU A 9 -7.01 15.96 2.65
N SER A 10 -8.15 16.14 1.99
CA SER A 10 -8.38 17.15 0.96
C SER A 10 -9.62 17.97 1.31
N ARG A 11 -9.70 19.23 0.84
CA ARG A 11 -10.84 20.10 1.13
C ARG A 11 -11.62 20.37 -0.15
N ALA A 12 -12.92 20.09 -0.13
CA ALA A 12 -13.82 20.37 -1.24
C ALA A 12 -14.83 21.44 -0.83
N THR A 13 -15.13 22.36 -1.75
CA THR A 13 -16.17 23.37 -1.58
C THR A 13 -17.21 23.18 -2.68
N VAL A 14 -18.48 23.17 -2.30
CA VAL A 14 -19.63 23.04 -3.20
C VAL A 14 -20.54 24.25 -3.02
N THR A 15 -21.04 24.80 -4.12
CA THR A 15 -22.01 25.90 -4.11
C THR A 15 -23.42 25.34 -4.32
N GLY A 16 -24.33 25.63 -3.38
CA GLY A 16 -25.74 25.28 -3.45
C GLY A 16 -26.49 26.11 -4.49
N SER A 17 -27.67 25.65 -4.89
CA SER A 17 -28.55 26.37 -5.83
C SER A 17 -29.07 27.70 -5.28
N ASP A 18 -29.02 27.88 -3.96
CA ASP A 18 -29.30 29.11 -3.23
C ASP A 18 -28.09 30.06 -3.14
N GLY A 19 -26.95 29.68 -3.73
CA GLY A 19 -25.70 30.45 -3.74
C GLY A 19 -24.86 30.31 -2.49
N LEU A 20 -25.24 29.46 -1.53
CA LEU A 20 -24.44 29.22 -0.32
C LEU A 20 -23.27 28.28 -0.61
N GLU A 21 -22.11 28.56 -0.04
CA GLU A 21 -20.94 27.69 -0.13
C GLU A 21 -20.83 26.77 1.09
N PHE A 22 -20.58 25.49 0.83
CA PHE A 22 -20.36 24.47 1.84
C PHE A 22 -18.99 23.83 1.61
N SER A 23 -18.12 23.87 2.62
CA SER A 23 -16.81 23.22 2.56
C SER A 23 -16.76 22.02 3.48
N ASP A 24 -16.22 20.91 2.99
CA ASP A 24 -16.00 19.69 3.78
C ASP A 24 -14.58 19.15 3.62
N VAL A 25 -14.15 18.37 4.61
CA VAL A 25 -12.87 17.66 4.61
C VAL A 25 -13.13 16.23 4.14
N LEU A 26 -12.42 15.82 3.10
CA LEU A 26 -12.54 14.52 2.46
C LEU A 26 -11.27 13.71 2.69
N ALA A 27 -11.42 12.42 3.00
CA ALA A 27 -10.31 11.49 3.05
C ALA A 27 -9.69 11.30 1.65
N VAL A 28 -8.37 11.26 1.58
CA VAL A 28 -7.63 10.97 0.34
C VAL A 28 -7.40 9.47 0.24
N GLU A 29 -7.69 8.89 -0.92
CA GLU A 29 -7.44 7.49 -1.24
C GLU A 29 -6.39 7.37 -2.34
N GLU A 30 -5.45 6.45 -2.17
CA GLU A 30 -4.41 6.14 -3.16
C GLU A 30 -4.26 4.63 -3.34
N PRO A 31 -3.96 4.16 -4.55
CA PRO A 31 -3.69 2.75 -4.78
C PRO A 31 -2.37 2.33 -4.12
N LEU A 32 -2.39 1.13 -3.52
CA LEU A 32 -1.24 0.43 -2.99
C LEU A 32 -1.14 -0.93 -3.67
N GLU A 33 -0.06 -1.15 -4.43
CA GLU A 33 0.29 -2.46 -4.95
C GLU A 33 1.24 -3.20 -4.00
N ILE A 34 0.81 -4.37 -3.53
CA ILE A 34 1.61 -5.24 -2.67
C ILE A 34 2.31 -6.27 -3.54
N ARG A 35 3.64 -6.37 -3.38
CA ARG A 35 4.48 -7.34 -4.08
C ARG A 35 5.29 -8.20 -3.13
N LEU A 36 5.47 -9.46 -3.52
CA LEU A 36 6.39 -10.38 -2.87
C LEU A 36 7.71 -10.44 -3.65
N GLY A 37 8.83 -10.24 -2.96
CA GLY A 37 10.15 -10.62 -3.48
C GLY A 37 10.44 -12.10 -3.25
N PHE A 38 11.26 -12.70 -4.12
CA PHE A 38 11.70 -14.09 -4.01
C PHE A 38 13.24 -14.20 -4.00
N ALA A 39 13.75 -15.36 -3.58
CA ALA A 39 15.20 -15.59 -3.44
C ALA A 39 15.97 -15.57 -4.76
N ASP A 40 15.29 -15.79 -5.88
CA ASP A 40 15.84 -15.68 -7.24
C ASP A 40 15.90 -14.23 -7.75
N GLY A 41 15.52 -13.25 -6.91
CA GLY A 41 15.49 -11.84 -7.27
C GLY A 41 14.24 -11.42 -8.07
N THR A 42 13.30 -12.34 -8.30
CA THR A 42 12.03 -11.99 -8.96
C THR A 42 11.05 -11.36 -7.98
N HIS A 43 10.08 -10.62 -8.53
CA HIS A 43 9.01 -9.99 -7.77
C HIS A 43 7.66 -10.28 -8.42
N ARG A 44 6.65 -10.59 -7.59
CA ARG A 44 5.29 -10.84 -8.05
C ARG A 44 4.29 -9.93 -7.35
N ALA A 45 3.47 -9.24 -8.14
CA ALA A 45 2.31 -8.51 -7.65
C ALA A 45 1.24 -9.51 -7.18
N ILE A 46 0.69 -9.28 -5.99
CA ILE A 46 -0.34 -10.16 -5.42
C ILE A 46 -1.70 -9.48 -5.26
N SER A 47 -1.71 -8.16 -5.08
CA SER A 47 -2.94 -7.40 -4.89
C SER A 47 -2.69 -5.91 -5.08
N ILE A 48 -3.75 -5.21 -5.50
CA ILE A 48 -3.84 -3.75 -5.49
C ILE A 48 -5.04 -3.40 -4.62
N THR A 49 -4.85 -2.53 -3.64
CA THR A 49 -5.94 -2.02 -2.78
C THR A 49 -5.93 -0.51 -2.75
N MET A 50 -7.11 0.10 -2.65
CA MET A 50 -7.23 1.50 -2.26
C MET A 50 -6.96 1.62 -0.76
N ARG A 51 -6.23 2.65 -0.37
CA ARG A 51 -5.96 2.95 1.03
C ARG A 51 -5.84 4.46 1.22
N THR A 52 -6.18 4.92 2.41
CA THR A 52 -5.74 6.24 2.89
C THR A 52 -4.24 6.24 3.23
N PRO A 53 -3.41 7.10 2.63
CA PRO A 53 -2.27 7.78 3.25
C PRO A 53 -1.65 7.30 4.58
N GLY A 54 -0.53 6.55 4.66
CA GLY A 54 0.25 6.47 5.92
C GLY A 54 0.91 5.11 6.24
N GLU A 55 0.18 4.22 6.91
CA GLU A 55 0.71 3.01 7.57
C GLU A 55 0.79 1.79 6.62
N ASP A 56 1.56 1.95 5.55
CA ASP A 56 1.54 1.00 4.44
C ASP A 56 2.22 -0.34 4.74
N ALA A 57 3.22 -0.33 5.62
CA ALA A 57 3.94 -1.53 6.01
C ALA A 57 3.09 -2.42 6.92
N GLU A 58 2.46 -1.82 7.92
CA GLU A 58 1.50 -2.45 8.82
C GLU A 58 0.30 -3.00 8.04
N LEU A 59 -0.25 -2.21 7.10
CA LEU A 59 -1.34 -2.65 6.23
C LEU A 59 -0.93 -3.86 5.39
N ALA A 60 0.22 -3.80 4.71
CA ALA A 60 0.66 -4.90 3.86
C ALA A 60 0.97 -6.17 4.66
N ALA A 61 1.58 -6.06 5.85
CA ALA A 61 1.78 -7.19 6.75
C ALA A 61 0.46 -7.81 7.21
N GLY A 62 -0.50 -6.97 7.60
CA GLY A 62 -1.85 -7.39 7.97
C GLY A 62 -2.56 -8.11 6.83
N PHE A 63 -2.51 -7.55 5.61
CA PHE A 63 -3.07 -8.14 4.40
C PHE A 63 -2.51 -9.53 4.13
N LEU A 64 -1.18 -9.70 4.17
CA LEU A 64 -0.55 -11.01 3.96
C LEU A 64 -0.98 -12.05 5.00
N PHE A 65 -1.21 -11.63 6.24
CA PHE A 65 -1.65 -12.50 7.32
C PHE A 65 -3.13 -12.89 7.16
N THR A 66 -4.01 -11.93 6.86
CA THR A 66 -5.45 -12.19 6.69
C THR A 66 -5.74 -13.05 5.46
N GLU A 67 -4.95 -12.90 4.38
CA GLU A 67 -5.03 -13.76 3.19
C GLU A 67 -4.34 -15.12 3.36
N GLY A 68 -3.72 -15.39 4.53
CA GLY A 68 -3.07 -16.66 4.84
C GLY A 68 -1.76 -16.92 4.06
N ILE A 69 -1.21 -15.89 3.41
CA ILE A 69 0.07 -15.95 2.69
C ILE A 69 1.21 -16.12 3.69
N ILE A 70 1.10 -15.45 4.85
CA ILE A 70 1.95 -15.67 6.02
C ILE A 70 1.11 -16.08 7.22
N LYS A 71 1.73 -16.82 8.13
CA LYS A 71 1.15 -17.30 9.40
C LYS A 71 1.82 -16.70 10.61
N THR A 72 3.09 -16.31 10.48
CA THR A 72 3.86 -15.72 11.57
C THR A 72 4.67 -14.53 11.07
N PRO A 73 4.93 -13.52 11.92
CA PRO A 73 5.67 -12.32 11.52
C PRO A 73 7.12 -12.62 11.12
N GLU A 74 7.73 -13.71 11.61
CA GLU A 74 9.10 -14.12 11.27
C GLU A 74 9.27 -14.52 9.80
N GLN A 75 8.16 -14.76 9.09
CA GLN A 75 8.17 -15.02 7.65
C GLN A 75 8.40 -13.74 6.82
N ILE A 76 8.23 -12.56 7.41
CA ILE A 76 8.58 -11.28 6.80
C ILE A 76 10.02 -10.95 7.19
N LYS A 77 10.93 -10.86 6.20
CA LYS A 77 12.31 -10.42 6.47
C LYS A 77 12.42 -8.91 6.55
N GLN A 78 11.73 -8.21 5.66
CA GLN A 78 11.71 -6.75 5.61
C GLN A 78 10.49 -6.30 4.81
N ILE A 79 10.05 -5.06 5.03
CA ILE A 79 9.08 -4.34 4.19
C ILE A 79 9.77 -3.06 3.72
N ARG A 80 9.68 -2.76 2.42
CA ARG A 80 10.26 -1.59 1.76
C ARG A 80 9.18 -0.86 0.99
N HIS A 81 9.17 0.45 1.14
CA HIS A 81 8.36 1.33 0.30
C HIS A 81 9.18 1.69 -0.94
N CYS A 82 8.71 1.32 -2.15
CA CYS A 82 9.32 1.78 -3.39
C CYS A 82 8.55 3.03 -3.85
N GLY A 83 8.98 4.19 -3.35
CA GLY A 83 8.47 5.50 -3.73
C GLY A 83 9.32 6.15 -4.83
N LYS A 84 8.65 6.87 -5.74
CA LYS A 84 9.19 7.52 -6.94
C LYS A 84 10.40 8.42 -6.66
N GLY A 85 11.53 8.15 -7.33
CA GLY A 85 12.48 9.19 -7.71
C GLY A 85 11.87 9.98 -8.88
N GLY A 86 11.97 11.31 -8.83
CA GLY A 86 11.62 12.17 -9.97
C GLY A 86 12.34 11.74 -11.26
N ASN A 87 11.78 12.17 -12.39
CA ASN A 87 12.28 12.09 -13.78
C ASN A 87 12.63 10.71 -14.38
N LEU A 88 11.62 9.91 -14.72
CA LEU A 88 11.72 8.97 -15.84
C LEU A 88 10.61 9.27 -16.86
N SER A 89 11.06 9.75 -18.01
CA SER A 89 10.28 9.90 -19.24
C SER A 89 9.71 8.55 -19.67
N GLY A 90 8.39 8.46 -19.81
CA GLY A 90 7.73 7.42 -20.60
C GLY A 90 7.47 6.09 -19.90
N SER A 91 6.39 6.02 -19.11
CA SER A 91 5.39 4.93 -19.05
C SER A 91 4.58 5.07 -17.75
N GLU A 92 3.26 5.04 -17.86
CA GLU A 92 2.31 5.37 -16.81
C GLU A 92 2.40 4.42 -15.58
N GLY A 93 2.84 5.01 -14.47
CA GLY A 93 2.28 4.88 -13.11
C GLY A 93 2.16 3.49 -12.48
N ALA A 94 3.16 3.07 -11.71
CA ALA A 94 2.98 2.05 -10.66
C ALA A 94 3.70 2.46 -9.37
N LEU A 95 2.93 2.58 -8.28
CA LEU A 95 3.46 2.70 -6.91
C LEU A 95 3.62 1.28 -6.36
N LEU A 96 4.83 0.76 -6.42
CA LEU A 96 5.17 -0.60 -6.01
C LEU A 96 5.63 -0.55 -4.55
N ARG A 97 5.06 -1.35 -3.65
CA ARG A 97 5.64 -1.56 -2.30
C ARG A 97 6.15 -2.98 -2.21
N GLU A 98 7.42 -3.12 -1.84
CA GLU A 98 8.13 -4.38 -1.83
C GLU A 98 8.14 -4.96 -0.43
N ILE A 99 7.62 -6.17 -0.25
CA ILE A 99 7.96 -6.97 0.92
C ILE A 99 8.99 -7.99 0.44
N PRO A 100 10.31 -7.82 0.73
CA PRO A 100 11.26 -8.91 0.57
C PRO A 100 10.84 -10.07 1.47
N PHE A 101 10.08 -10.98 0.87
CA PHE A 101 9.72 -12.26 1.44
C PHE A 101 10.86 -13.21 1.13
N VAL A 102 11.39 -13.88 2.15
CA VAL A 102 12.18 -15.07 1.90
C VAL A 102 11.48 -16.17 2.63
N ALA A 103 10.64 -16.87 1.88
CA ALA A 103 10.01 -18.10 2.28
C ALA A 103 11.09 -19.04 2.82
N ARG A 104 11.14 -19.26 4.14
CA ARG A 104 11.69 -20.51 4.65
C ARG A 104 10.61 -21.56 4.42
N GLY A 105 10.69 -22.25 3.30
CA GLY A 105 9.70 -23.24 2.88
C GLY A 105 8.91 -22.78 1.67
N THR A 106 8.64 -23.72 0.77
CA THR A 106 7.84 -23.57 -0.44
C THR A 106 6.54 -22.79 -0.17
N LEU A 107 6.27 -21.76 -0.97
CA LEU A 107 4.93 -21.16 -1.06
C LEU A 107 3.93 -22.31 -1.18
N PRO A 108 2.87 -22.38 -0.35
CA PRO A 108 1.87 -23.41 -0.52
C PRO A 108 1.31 -23.28 -1.93
N THR A 109 1.59 -24.26 -2.77
CA THR A 109 0.90 -24.45 -4.04
C THR A 109 -0.52 -24.90 -3.70
N GLY A 110 -1.38 -23.92 -3.43
CA GLY A 110 -2.80 -24.15 -3.20
C GLY A 110 -3.54 -24.22 -4.55
N ARG A 111 -4.17 -25.38 -4.75
CA ARG A 111 -5.12 -25.84 -5.79
C ARG A 111 -5.52 -24.91 -6.92
#